data_AF-A0A7J4PXN3-F1
#
_entry.id   AF-A0A7J4PXN3-F1
#
_cell.length_a   1.000
_cell.length_b   1.000
_cell.length_c   1.000
_cell.angle_alpha   90.00
_cell.angle_beta   90.00
_cell.angle_gamma   90.00
#
_symmetry.space_group_name_H-M   'P 1'
#
loop_
_entity.id
_entity.type
_entity.pdbx_description
1 polymer ?
#
loop_
_entity_poly.entity_id
_entity_poly.type
_entity_poly.pdbx_seq_one_letter_code
_entity_poly.pdbx_strand_id
1 'polypeptide(L)'
;MGKRIRAQRKGSSPRYRVASHRFPGANRMPRVNNVVGEITELVHSPVHSAPLARMKLPDGESTLVVATEGLAIGSSVAIGDEAALRPGNITSLANIPEGTAINNL
;
A
#
# COMPACT_ATOMS: atom_id res chain seq x y z
N MET A 1 26.87 38.71 5.53
CA MET A 1 25.69 37.86 5.26
C MET A 1 26.02 36.40 5.53
N GLY A 2 25.11 35.64 6.15
CA GLY A 2 25.30 34.21 6.46
C GLY A 2 25.07 33.29 5.25
N LYS A 3 25.57 32.05 5.33
CA LYS A 3 25.28 30.99 4.33
C LYS A 3 23.89 30.39 4.58
N ARG A 4 23.32 29.77 3.54
CA ARG A 4 22.06 29.00 3.64
C ARG A 4 22.12 27.92 4.72
N ILE A 5 21.08 27.86 5.56
CA ILE A 5 20.89 26.84 6.59
C ILE A 5 20.61 25.46 5.97
N ARG A 6 20.78 24.39 6.75
CA ARG A 6 20.59 23.01 6.26
C ARG A 6 19.18 22.76 5.68
N ALA A 7 18.13 23.32 6.30
CA ALA A 7 16.76 23.19 5.81
C ALA A 7 16.58 23.75 4.39
N GLN A 8 17.13 24.93 4.11
CA GLN A 8 17.09 25.53 2.76
C GLN A 8 17.84 24.68 1.73
N ARG A 9 18.92 24.00 2.13
CA ARG A 9 19.68 23.10 1.26
C ARG A 9 18.97 21.78 0.98
N LYS A 10 18.09 21.31 1.88
CA LYS A 10 17.33 20.07 1.70
C LYS A 10 16.43 20.12 0.46
N GLY A 11 15.78 21.25 0.20
CA GLY A 11 14.93 21.41 -0.98
C GLY A 11 15.69 21.55 -2.31
N SER A 12 16.90 22.12 -2.28
CA SER A 12 17.64 22.48 -3.51
C SER A 12 18.72 21.49 -3.94
N SER A 13 19.13 20.55 -3.08
CA SER A 13 20.26 19.65 -3.36
C SER A 13 19.80 18.20 -3.58
N PRO A 14 20.28 17.50 -4.63
CA PRO A 14 20.02 16.08 -4.83
C PRO A 14 20.51 15.19 -3.67
N ARG A 15 21.46 15.67 -2.85
CA ARG A 15 22.02 14.93 -1.71
C ARG A 15 20.96 14.44 -0.71
N TYR A 16 19.86 15.16 -0.57
CA TYR A 16 18.78 14.84 0.38
C TYR A 16 17.59 14.13 -0.27
N ARG A 17 17.69 13.76 -1.56
CA ARG A 17 16.64 13.00 -2.24
C ARG A 17 16.81 11.51 -1.94
N VAL A 18 15.68 10.83 -1.84
CA VAL A 18 15.63 9.36 -1.76
C VAL A 18 15.96 8.75 -3.12
N ALA A 19 16.53 7.54 -3.12
CA ALA A 19 16.81 6.77 -4.33
C ALA A 19 15.52 6.15 -4.90
N SER A 20 14.67 6.98 -5.53
CA SER A 20 13.35 6.58 -6.04
C SER A 20 13.36 5.43 -7.06
N HIS A 21 14.45 5.27 -7.81
CA HIS A 21 14.61 4.18 -8.79
C HIS A 21 14.68 2.78 -8.15
N ARG A 22 14.88 2.67 -6.83
CA ARG A 22 14.87 1.39 -6.10
C ARG A 22 13.47 0.98 -5.63
N PHE A 23 12.46 1.79 -5.92
CA PHE A 23 11.13 1.58 -5.38
C PHE A 23 10.47 0.46 -6.17
N PRO A 24 9.89 -0.56 -5.51
CA PRO A 24 9.23 -1.68 -6.21
C PRO A 24 7.99 -1.21 -6.98
N GLY A 25 7.39 -0.09 -6.56
CA GLY A 25 6.28 0.57 -7.20
C GLY A 25 5.54 1.47 -6.21
N ALA A 26 4.50 2.14 -6.67
CA ALA A 26 3.63 2.92 -5.79
C ALA A 26 2.66 1.98 -5.07
N ASN A 27 2.64 2.04 -3.74
CA ASN A 27 1.59 1.45 -2.93
C ASN A 27 0.33 2.32 -3.05
N ARG A 28 -0.72 1.79 -3.68
CA ARG A 28 -1.97 2.52 -3.89
C ARG A 28 -3.15 1.57 -3.79
N MET A 29 -4.13 1.96 -2.98
CA MET A 29 -5.43 1.28 -3.00
C MET A 29 -6.06 1.39 -4.38
N PRO A 30 -6.51 0.27 -4.97
CA PRO A 30 -7.19 0.30 -6.25
C PRO A 30 -8.54 1.02 -6.09
N ARG A 31 -8.92 1.81 -7.09
CA ARG A 31 -10.18 2.56 -7.12
C ARG A 31 -11.27 1.75 -7.83
N VAL A 32 -11.50 0.54 -7.32
CA VAL A 32 -12.49 -0.41 -7.85
C VAL A 32 -13.40 -0.85 -6.71
N ASN A 33 -14.66 -1.14 -7.02
CA ASN A 33 -15.65 -1.59 -6.05
C ASN A 33 -16.26 -2.91 -6.52
N ASN A 34 -16.60 -3.77 -5.56
CA ASN A 34 -17.19 -5.11 -5.76
C ASN A 34 -16.31 -6.04 -6.60
N VAL A 35 -15.02 -6.03 -6.30
CA VAL A 35 -14.00 -6.81 -7.00
C VAL A 35 -13.25 -7.69 -6.00
N VAL A 36 -12.92 -8.91 -6.41
CA VAL A 36 -12.03 -9.80 -5.65
C VAL A 36 -10.70 -9.91 -6.41
N GLY A 37 -9.62 -9.49 -5.76
CA GLY A 37 -8.26 -9.67 -6.25
C GLY A 37 -7.58 -10.87 -5.60
N GLU A 38 -6.51 -11.34 -6.22
CA GLU A 38 -5.67 -12.41 -5.69
C GLU A 38 -4.25 -11.89 -5.39
N ILE A 39 -3.70 -12.24 -4.22
CA ILE A 39 -2.30 -11.94 -3.91
C ILE A 39 -1.39 -12.89 -4.69
N THR A 40 -0.59 -12.34 -5.59
CA THR A 40 0.34 -13.11 -6.42
C THR A 40 1.75 -13.17 -5.83
N GLU A 41 2.16 -12.17 -5.05
CA GLU A 41 3.52 -12.06 -4.54
C GLU A 41 3.57 -11.24 -3.23
N LEU A 42 4.48 -11.60 -2.33
CA LEU A 42 4.86 -10.77 -1.18
C LEU A 42 6.25 -10.19 -1.43
N VAL A 43 6.32 -8.86 -1.57
CA VAL A 43 7.50 -8.13 -2.03
C VAL A 43 8.19 -7.44 -0.85
N HIS A 44 9.48 -7.69 -0.68
CA HIS A 44 10.32 -6.91 0.23
C HIS A 44 10.59 -5.52 -0.38
N SER A 45 10.17 -4.46 0.30
CA SER A 45 10.39 -3.09 -0.17
C SER A 45 11.69 -2.52 0.41
N PRO A 46 12.61 -1.98 -0.42
CA PRO A 46 13.80 -1.27 0.06
C PRO A 46 13.50 0.09 0.72
N VAL A 47 12.24 0.54 0.68
CA VAL A 47 11.81 1.90 1.04
C VAL A 47 10.89 1.87 2.25
N HIS A 48 10.05 0.83 2.34
CA HIS A 48 9.16 0.61 3.45
C HIS A 48 9.81 -0.37 4.42
N SER A 49 9.66 -0.13 5.72
CA SER A 49 10.04 -1.09 6.76
C SER A 49 9.10 -2.31 6.84
N ALA A 50 8.06 -2.35 6.03
CA ALA A 50 7.05 -3.41 5.99
C ALA A 50 6.97 -4.04 4.58
N PRO A 51 6.59 -5.32 4.48
CA PRO A 51 6.36 -5.98 3.21
C PRO A 51 5.16 -5.37 2.46
N LEU A 52 5.23 -5.42 1.14
CA LEU A 52 4.11 -5.11 0.26
C LEU A 52 3.53 -6.40 -0.32
N ALA A 53 2.25 -6.40 -0.64
CA ALA A 53 1.62 -7.49 -1.38
C ALA A 53 1.27 -7.03 -2.79
N ARG A 54 1.65 -7.82 -3.79
CA ARG A 54 1.22 -7.64 -5.17
C ARG A 54 -0.12 -8.34 -5.34
N MET A 55 -1.14 -7.56 -5.69
CA MET A 55 -2.50 -8.03 -5.91
C MET A 55 -2.82 -7.93 -7.40
N LYS A 56 -3.34 -9.01 -7.98
CA LYS A 56 -3.87 -9.04 -9.34
C LYS A 56 -5.38 -8.87 -9.30
N LEU A 57 -5.89 -7.89 -10.03
CA LEU A 57 -7.31 -7.66 -10.20
C LEU A 57 -7.85 -8.55 -11.34
N PRO A 58 -9.18 -8.81 -11.40
CA PRO A 58 -9.80 -9.57 -12.48
C PRO A 58 -9.56 -8.99 -13.87
N ASP A 59 -9.41 -7.67 -13.96
CA ASP A 59 -9.11 -6.94 -15.21
C ASP A 59 -7.69 -7.20 -15.72
N GLY A 60 -6.87 -7.97 -14.98
CA GLY A 60 -5.50 -8.30 -15.33
C GLY A 60 -4.46 -7.28 -14.84
N GLU A 61 -4.90 -6.10 -14.37
CA GLU A 61 -4.04 -5.11 -13.75
C GLU A 61 -3.48 -5.62 -12.41
N SER A 62 -2.21 -5.31 -12.14
CA SER A 62 -1.58 -5.59 -10.85
C SER A 62 -1.31 -4.31 -10.09
N THR A 63 -1.68 -4.28 -8.81
CA THR A 63 -1.37 -3.19 -7.89
C THR A 63 -0.52 -3.68 -6.72
N LEU A 64 0.17 -2.76 -6.06
CA LEU A 64 0.86 -3.01 -4.81
C LEU A 64 0.04 -2.41 -3.67
N VAL A 65 -0.23 -3.22 -2.65
CA VAL A 65 -0.91 -2.83 -1.42
C VAL A 65 -0.02 -3.15 -0.21
N VAL A 66 -0.30 -2.53 0.94
CA VAL A 66 0.34 -2.94 2.20
C VAL A 66 -0.03 -4.38 2.50
N ALA A 67 0.96 -5.21 2.86
CA ALA A 67 0.68 -6.56 3.33
C ALA A 67 0.20 -6.51 4.79
N THR A 68 -1.10 -6.70 5.00
CA THR A 68 -1.68 -6.94 6.33
C THR A 68 -1.22 -8.30 6.88
N GLU A 69 -1.05 -8.36 8.20
CA GLU A 69 -0.68 -9.61 8.88
C GLU A 69 -1.70 -10.72 8.57
N GLY A 70 -1.20 -11.93 8.28
CA GLY A 70 -2.01 -13.08 7.89
C GLY A 70 -2.29 -13.22 6.38
N LEU A 71 -1.87 -12.27 5.55
CA LEU A 71 -1.90 -12.44 4.09
C LEU A 71 -0.84 -13.46 3.63
N ALA A 72 -1.24 -14.31 2.69
CA ALA A 72 -0.37 -15.27 2.01
C ALA A 72 -0.56 -15.20 0.49
N ILE A 73 0.39 -15.74 -0.26
CA ILE A 73 0.25 -15.92 -1.72
C ILE A 73 -0.97 -16.82 -1.99
N GLY A 74 -1.80 -16.45 -2.97
CA GLY A 74 -3.08 -17.10 -3.28
C GLY A 74 -4.25 -16.64 -2.41
N SER A 75 -4.04 -15.74 -1.45
CA SER A 75 -5.15 -15.19 -0.66
C SER A 75 -6.04 -14.30 -1.52
N SER A 76 -7.34 -14.46 -1.39
CA SER A 76 -8.34 -13.59 -2.02
C SER A 76 -8.60 -12.35 -1.16
N VAL A 77 -8.53 -11.17 -1.78
CA VAL A 77 -8.82 -9.88 -1.16
C VAL A 77 -10.06 -9.30 -1.80
N ALA A 78 -11.13 -9.15 -1.00
CA ALA A 78 -12.37 -8.53 -1.44
C ALA A 78 -12.31 -7.00 -1.25
N ILE A 79 -12.81 -6.28 -2.25
CA ILE A 79 -12.82 -4.82 -2.30
C ILE A 79 -14.25 -4.37 -2.57
N GLY A 80 -14.85 -3.65 -1.62
CA GLY A 80 -16.19 -3.10 -1.77
C GLY A 80 -16.99 -3.06 -0.48
N ASP A 81 -18.24 -2.63 -0.58
CA ASP A 81 -19.12 -2.49 0.59
C ASP A 81 -19.63 -3.84 1.11
N GLU A 82 -19.75 -4.84 0.23
CA GLU A 82 -20.13 -6.22 0.60
C GLU A 82 -18.93 -7.10 0.99
N ALA A 83 -17.73 -6.52 1.12
CA ALA A 83 -16.55 -7.28 1.50
C ALA A 83 -16.68 -7.81 2.93
N ALA A 84 -16.49 -9.12 3.11
CA ALA A 84 -16.47 -9.73 4.44
C ALA A 84 -15.39 -9.08 5.32
N LEU A 85 -15.69 -8.86 6.60
CA LEU A 85 -14.72 -8.30 7.55
C LEU A 85 -13.65 -9.33 7.90
N ARG A 86 -12.59 -9.38 7.09
CA ARG A 86 -11.42 -10.24 7.27
C ARG A 86 -10.14 -9.43 7.06
N PRO A 87 -9.05 -9.75 7.78
CA PRO A 87 -7.76 -9.09 7.57
C PRO A 87 -7.34 -9.14 6.10
N GLY A 88 -6.99 -7.99 5.53
CA GLY A 88 -6.61 -7.84 4.13
C GLY A 88 -7.72 -7.34 3.20
N ASN A 89 -9.00 -7.49 3.57
CA ASN A 89 -10.10 -6.95 2.78
C ASN A 89 -10.20 -5.43 2.89
N ILE A 90 -10.73 -4.82 1.84
CA ILE A 90 -10.84 -3.37 1.69
C ILE A 90 -12.33 -3.02 1.64
N THR A 91 -12.79 -2.22 2.59
CA THR A 91 -14.17 -1.73 2.65
C THR A 91 -14.22 -0.29 3.15
N SER A 92 -15.38 0.35 3.05
CA SER A 92 -15.59 1.71 3.56
C SER A 92 -15.67 1.72 5.08
N LEU A 93 -15.24 2.83 5.71
CA LEU A 93 -15.24 2.98 7.18
C LEU A 93 -16.63 2.78 7.80
N ALA A 94 -17.70 3.12 7.06
CA ALA A 94 -19.07 2.97 7.53
C ALA A 94 -19.45 1.51 7.82
N ASN A 95 -18.80 0.54 7.19
CA ASN A 95 -19.07 -0.89 7.35
C ASN A 95 -18.22 -1.55 8.43
N ILE A 96 -17.25 -0.82 9.02
CA ILE A 96 -16.28 -1.38 9.97
C ILE A 96 -16.77 -1.11 11.40
N PRO A 97 -16.96 -2.16 12.23
CA PRO A 97 -17.30 -2.00 13.64
C PRO A 97 -16.21 -1.27 14.42
N GLU A 98 -16.62 -0.44 15.37
CA GLU A 98 -15.71 0.24 16.28
C GLU A 98 -14.84 -0.76 17.05
N GLY A 99 -13.58 -0.40 17.29
CA GLY A 99 -12.60 -1.26 17.94
C GLY A 99 -11.87 -2.23 17.00
N THR A 100 -12.21 -2.28 15.71
CA THR A 100 -11.49 -3.09 14.72
C THR A 100 -10.17 -2.43 14.32
N ALA A 101 -9.07 -3.19 14.32
CA ALA A 101 -7.78 -2.70 13.83
C ALA A 101 -7.81 -2.57 12.30
N ILE A 102 -7.52 -1.37 11.79
CA ILE A 102 -7.46 -1.07 10.35
C ILE A 102 -6.08 -0.51 9.98
N ASN A 103 -5.74 -0.55 8.69
CA ASN A 103 -4.53 0.08 8.16
C ASN A 103 -4.82 0.81 6.84
N ASN A 104 -3.86 1.63 6.40
CA ASN A 104 -3.85 2.27 5.08
C ASN A 104 -5.13 3.09 4.76
N LEU A 105 -5.46 4.06 5.62
CA LEU A 105 -6.64 4.93 5.51
C LEU A 105 -6.53 5.96 4.36
#